data_AF-A0A951G323-F1
#
_entry.id   AF-A0A951G323-F1
#
_cell.length_a   1.000
_cell.length_b   1.000
_cell.length_c   1.000
_cell.angle_alpha   90.00
_cell.angle_beta   90.00
_cell.angle_gamma   90.00
#
_symmetry.space_group_name_H-M   'P 1'
#
loop_
_entity.id
_entity.type
_entity.pdbx_description
1 polymer ?
#
loop_
_entity_poly.entity_id
_entity_poly.type
_entity_poly.pdbx_seq_one_letter_code
_entity_poly.pdbx_strand_id
1 'polypeptide(L)'
;MIWVFVGVIVVLLAVIGLLLVRQRRSQQLKQDFGPEYRRTVAEHGDQRAAEKELTDRRRRVEKFEIRPLDPASRERYSERWSATQRHFVDEPAAAVGDAHALVQEVMRDRGYPVEEDFEQRAADISVEHPNVVENYRAAHQISSHARNGGASTEQLRQSMVHFRALFDDLLSRGDEHQTSDRQTRDESDQASQPDRPGQATVADQTIRRG
;
A
#
# COMPACT_ATOMS: atom_id res chain seq x y z
N MET A 1 23.47 20.13 -47.21
CA MET A 1 24.13 19.42 -46.09
C MET A 1 23.65 19.88 -44.72
N ILE A 2 23.62 21.20 -44.41
CA ILE A 2 23.22 21.72 -43.08
C ILE A 2 21.83 21.21 -42.62
N TRP A 3 20.82 21.23 -43.49
CA TRP A 3 19.46 20.75 -43.16
C TRP A 3 19.39 19.24 -42.82
N VAL A 4 20.28 18.43 -43.39
CA VAL A 4 20.38 17.00 -43.07
C VAL A 4 20.91 16.82 -41.64
N PHE A 5 21.94 17.59 -41.26
CA PHE A 5 22.47 17.56 -39.90
C PHE A 5 21.44 18.05 -38.86
N VAL A 6 20.70 19.11 -39.18
CA VAL A 6 19.62 19.60 -38.31
C VAL A 6 18.55 18.52 -38.12
N GLY A 7 18.11 17.86 -39.20
CA GLY A 7 17.15 16.77 -39.13
C GLY A 7 17.63 15.59 -38.27
N VAL A 8 18.88 15.17 -38.45
CA VAL A 8 19.49 14.08 -37.66
C VAL A 8 19.55 14.44 -36.17
N ILE A 9 19.92 15.68 -35.83
CA ILE A 9 19.96 16.16 -34.44
C ILE A 9 18.57 16.13 -33.80
N VAL A 10 17.53 16.57 -34.53
CA VAL A 10 16.15 16.56 -34.02
C VAL A 10 15.68 15.13 -33.74
N VAL A 11 15.93 14.19 -34.66
CA VAL A 11 15.59 12.77 -34.45
C VAL A 11 16.36 12.19 -33.26
N LEU A 12 17.66 12.49 -33.13
CA LEU A 12 18.47 12.02 -32.02
C LEU A 12 17.95 12.53 -30.67
N LEU A 13 17.61 13.83 -30.57
CA LEU A 13 17.03 14.42 -29.37
C LEU A 13 15.66 13.80 -29.03
N ALA A 14 14.82 13.53 -30.03
CA ALA A 14 13.54 12.86 -29.83
C ALA A 14 13.72 11.42 -29.29
N VAL A 15 14.68 10.66 -29.83
CA VAL A 15 15.00 9.31 -29.35
C VAL A 15 15.53 9.35 -27.92
N ILE A 16 16.48 10.26 -27.60
CA ILE A 16 17.01 10.42 -26.24
C ILE A 16 15.88 10.79 -25.27
N GLY A 17 15.02 11.74 -25.63
CA GLY A 17 13.86 12.12 -24.82
C GLY A 17 12.92 10.94 -24.55
N LEU A 18 12.61 10.14 -25.56
CA LEU A 18 11.79 8.93 -25.41
C LEU A 18 12.43 7.91 -24.46
N LEU A 19 13.75 7.69 -24.58
CA LEU A 19 14.49 6.78 -23.71
C LEU A 19 14.48 7.24 -22.25
N LEU A 20 14.67 8.55 -22.01
CA LEU A 20 14.62 9.12 -20.66
C LEU A 20 13.23 8.96 -20.01
N VAL A 21 12.14 9.20 -20.77
CA VAL A 21 10.77 9.02 -20.28
C VAL A 21 10.51 7.55 -19.94
N ARG A 22 10.93 6.62 -20.81
CA ARG A 22 10.79 5.18 -20.56
C ARG A 22 11.56 4.75 -19.32
N GLN A 23 12.80 5.22 -19.18
CA GLN A 23 13.64 4.88 -18.02
C GLN A 23 13.02 5.39 -16.71
N ARG A 24 12.49 6.62 -16.68
CA ARG A 24 11.82 7.17 -15.50
C ARG A 24 10.57 6.37 -15.11
N ARG A 25 9.73 6.00 -16.09
CA ARG A 25 8.53 5.17 -15.84
C ARG A 25 8.88 3.80 -15.29
N SER A 26 9.90 3.15 -15.86
CA SER A 26 10.40 1.87 -15.38
C SER A 26 10.91 1.95 -13.94
N GLN A 27 11.67 3.00 -13.62
CA GLN A 27 12.15 3.24 -12.26
C GLN A 27 11.01 3.47 -11.27
N GLN A 28 9.97 4.24 -11.66
CA GLN A 28 8.77 4.44 -10.83
C GLN A 28 8.06 3.11 -10.58
N LEU A 29 7.79 2.31 -11.61
CA LEU A 29 7.16 0.99 -11.43
C LEU A 29 7.98 0.08 -10.51
N LYS A 30 9.31 0.10 -10.65
CA LYS A 30 10.19 -0.68 -9.78
C LYS A 30 10.20 -0.19 -8.33
N GLN A 31 10.07 1.12 -8.10
CA GLN A 31 9.95 1.70 -6.76
C GLN A 31 8.60 1.36 -6.13
N ASP A 32 7.52 1.55 -6.88
CA ASP A 32 6.14 1.39 -6.41
C ASP A 32 5.81 -0.08 -6.14
N PHE A 33 6.17 -0.99 -7.05
CA PHE A 33 5.85 -2.42 -6.92
C PHE A 33 6.95 -3.24 -6.23
N GLY A 34 8.17 -2.71 -6.12
CA GLY A 34 9.26 -3.34 -5.37
C GLY A 34 9.50 -4.83 -5.71
N PRO A 35 9.26 -5.78 -4.78
CA PRO A 35 9.35 -7.22 -5.05
C PRO A 35 8.43 -7.72 -6.17
N GLU A 36 7.21 -7.19 -6.26
CA GLU A 36 6.22 -7.59 -7.26
C GLU A 36 6.73 -7.29 -8.67
N TYR A 37 7.44 -6.17 -8.88
CA TYR A 37 8.06 -5.87 -10.17
C TYR A 37 8.99 -7.00 -10.63
N ARG A 38 9.86 -7.49 -9.73
CA ARG A 38 10.81 -8.56 -10.07
C ARG A 38 10.09 -9.86 -10.37
N ARG A 39 9.02 -10.17 -9.62
CA ARG A 39 8.18 -11.34 -9.87
C ARG A 39 7.53 -11.26 -11.25
N THR A 40 6.84 -10.17 -11.57
CA THR A 40 6.14 -10.01 -12.86
C THR A 40 7.13 -10.09 -14.03
N VAL A 41 8.32 -9.48 -13.92
CA VAL A 41 9.36 -9.62 -14.95
C VAL A 41 9.82 -11.08 -15.10
N ALA A 42 10.00 -11.82 -14.00
CA ALA A 42 10.38 -13.23 -14.05
C ALA A 42 9.28 -14.12 -14.66
N GLU A 43 8.02 -13.81 -14.40
CA GLU A 43 6.85 -14.54 -14.91
C GLU A 43 6.66 -14.34 -16.43
N HIS A 44 6.81 -13.11 -16.92
CA HIS A 44 6.65 -12.83 -18.36
C HIS A 44 7.91 -13.09 -19.19
N GLY A 45 9.10 -13.06 -18.58
CA GLY A 45 10.38 -13.15 -19.30
C GLY A 45 10.71 -11.93 -20.18
N ASP A 46 9.81 -10.94 -20.26
CA ASP A 46 9.98 -9.68 -20.99
C ASP A 46 9.61 -8.49 -20.11
N GLN A 47 10.54 -7.54 -20.00
CA GLN A 47 10.36 -6.36 -19.15
C GLN A 47 9.22 -5.46 -19.65
N ARG A 48 9.02 -5.32 -20.97
CA ARG A 48 7.98 -4.42 -21.50
C ARG A 48 6.58 -4.98 -21.27
N ALA A 49 6.40 -6.29 -21.42
CA ALA A 49 5.16 -6.97 -21.10
C ALA A 49 4.82 -6.83 -19.61
N ALA A 50 5.80 -7.05 -18.73
CA ALA A 50 5.62 -6.89 -17.29
C ALA A 50 5.26 -5.44 -16.91
N GLU A 51 5.98 -4.44 -17.41
CA GLU A 51 5.68 -3.03 -17.14
C GLU A 51 4.30 -2.62 -17.65
N LYS A 52 3.87 -3.15 -18.81
CA LYS A 52 2.53 -2.92 -19.33
C LYS A 52 1.47 -3.51 -18.39
N GLU A 53 1.66 -4.75 -17.92
CA GLU A 53 0.73 -5.38 -16.99
C GLU A 53 0.64 -4.61 -15.67
N LEU A 54 1.76 -4.22 -15.07
CA LEU A 54 1.78 -3.43 -13.83
C LEU A 54 1.08 -2.08 -14.00
N THR A 55 1.23 -1.46 -15.18
CA THR A 55 0.50 -0.24 -15.53
C THR A 55 -1.00 -0.49 -15.65
N ASP A 56 -1.39 -1.59 -16.28
CA ASP A 56 -2.80 -1.97 -16.46
C ASP A 56 -3.47 -2.31 -15.11
N ARG A 57 -2.74 -2.96 -14.18
CA ARG A 57 -3.16 -3.16 -12.78
C ARG A 57 -3.46 -1.84 -12.08
N ARG A 58 -2.52 -0.89 -12.13
CA ARG A 58 -2.71 0.45 -11.54
C ARG A 58 -3.96 1.15 -12.08
N ARG A 59 -4.15 1.13 -13.40
CA ARG A 59 -5.34 1.73 -14.05
C ARG A 59 -6.65 1.08 -13.66
N ARG A 60 -6.67 -0.19 -13.25
CA ARG A 60 -7.86 -0.83 -12.70
C ARG A 60 -8.10 -0.35 -11.27
N VAL A 61 -7.06 -0.38 -10.44
CA VAL A 61 -7.13 0.05 -9.03
C VAL A 61 -7.52 1.53 -8.89
N GLU A 62 -7.07 2.40 -9.79
CA GLU A 62 -7.47 3.81 -9.86
C GLU A 62 -9.00 4.01 -10.02
N LYS A 63 -9.73 3.00 -10.48
CA LYS A 63 -11.19 3.04 -10.62
C LYS A 63 -11.92 2.54 -9.37
N PHE A 64 -11.21 1.95 -8.42
CA PHE A 64 -11.78 1.46 -7.18
C PHE A 64 -11.92 2.62 -6.20
N GLU A 65 -13.04 2.66 -5.47
CA GLU A 65 -13.24 3.64 -4.41
C GLU A 65 -12.59 3.16 -3.12
N ILE A 66 -11.25 3.03 -3.12
CA ILE A 66 -10.52 2.53 -1.96
C ILE A 66 -10.48 3.61 -0.88
N ARG A 67 -10.93 3.26 0.33
CA ARG A 67 -11.02 4.19 1.47
C ARG A 67 -10.35 3.62 2.71
N PRO A 68 -9.77 4.49 3.56
CA PRO A 68 -9.28 4.07 4.87
C PRO A 68 -10.45 3.58 5.73
N LEU A 69 -10.23 2.53 6.51
CA LEU A 69 -11.20 2.11 7.52
C LEU A 69 -11.32 3.19 8.61
N ASP A 70 -12.54 3.40 9.10
CA ASP A 70 -12.76 4.22 10.29
C ASP A 70 -12.18 3.54 11.55
N PRO A 71 -11.81 4.30 12.59
CA PRO A 71 -11.17 3.73 13.78
C PRO A 71 -11.97 2.61 14.48
N ALA A 72 -13.31 2.73 14.54
CA ALA A 72 -14.15 1.74 15.21
C ALA A 72 -14.21 0.43 14.42
N SER A 73 -14.22 0.50 13.08
CA SER A 73 -14.10 -0.68 12.22
C SER A 73 -12.75 -1.37 12.40
N ARG A 74 -11.65 -0.63 12.49
CA ARG A 74 -10.31 -1.22 12.72
C ARG A 74 -10.21 -1.93 14.06
N GLU A 75 -10.76 -1.33 15.13
CA GLU A 75 -10.80 -1.94 16.45
C GLU A 75 -11.61 -3.25 16.43
N ARG A 76 -12.84 -3.21 15.87
CA ARG A 76 -13.67 -4.41 15.67
C ARG A 76 -12.96 -5.51 14.90
N TYR A 77 -12.28 -5.17 13.80
CA TYR A 77 -11.55 -6.14 13.00
C TYR A 77 -10.38 -6.74 13.79
N SER A 78 -9.67 -5.92 14.57
CA SER A 78 -8.55 -6.37 15.41
C SER A 78 -9.03 -7.36 16.48
N GLU A 79 -10.15 -7.08 17.15
CA GLU A 79 -10.77 -8.00 18.12
C GLU A 79 -11.18 -9.33 17.48
N ARG A 80 -11.80 -9.28 16.30
CA ARG A 80 -12.18 -10.47 15.54
C ARG A 80 -10.96 -11.29 15.14
N TRP A 81 -9.89 -10.63 14.71
CA TRP A 81 -8.63 -11.29 14.39
C TRP A 81 -8.06 -12.03 15.63
N SER A 82 -8.05 -11.39 16.80
CA SER A 82 -7.63 -12.04 18.06
C SER A 82 -8.53 -13.22 18.45
N ALA A 83 -9.82 -13.15 18.17
CA ALA A 83 -10.73 -14.28 18.37
C ALA A 83 -10.40 -15.45 17.42
N THR A 84 -10.17 -15.19 16.14
CA THR A 84 -9.74 -16.19 15.15
C THR A 84 -8.42 -16.85 15.54
N GLN A 85 -7.45 -16.09 16.05
CA GLN A 85 -6.18 -16.65 16.53
C GLN A 85 -6.35 -17.58 17.73
N ARG A 86 -7.27 -17.27 18.66
CA ARG A 86 -7.57 -18.18 19.78
C ARG A 86 -8.22 -19.47 19.29
N HIS A 87 -9.14 -19.36 18.32
CA HIS A 87 -9.82 -20.50 17.72
C HIS A 87 -8.85 -21.49 17.05
N PHE A 88 -7.71 -20.99 16.53
CA PHE A 88 -6.69 -21.82 15.88
C PHE A 88 -6.13 -22.93 16.77
N VAL A 89 -6.09 -22.74 18.09
CA VAL A 89 -5.54 -23.75 19.02
C VAL A 89 -6.38 -25.03 18.99
N ASP A 90 -7.69 -24.88 18.91
CA ASP A 90 -8.65 -25.99 18.95
C ASP A 90 -9.02 -26.47 17.54
N GLU A 91 -9.25 -25.54 16.60
CA GLU A 91 -9.67 -25.83 15.23
C GLU A 91 -8.80 -25.09 14.18
N PRO A 92 -7.55 -25.57 13.92
CA PRO A 92 -6.59 -24.87 13.05
C PRO A 92 -7.10 -24.61 11.63
N ALA A 93 -7.78 -25.57 11.03
CA ALA A 93 -8.26 -25.47 9.64
C ALA A 93 -9.43 -24.48 9.52
N ALA A 94 -10.35 -24.49 10.50
CA ALA A 94 -11.48 -23.55 10.56
C ALA A 94 -10.96 -22.12 10.76
N ALA A 95 -10.04 -21.93 11.71
CA ALA A 95 -9.44 -20.62 11.97
C ALA A 95 -8.70 -20.02 10.77
N VAL A 96 -8.00 -20.82 9.96
CA VAL A 96 -7.39 -20.34 8.70
C VAL A 96 -8.47 -19.92 7.69
N GLY A 97 -9.59 -20.65 7.63
CA GLY A 97 -10.75 -20.26 6.84
C GLY A 97 -11.35 -18.92 7.30
N ASP A 98 -11.51 -18.74 8.61
CA ASP A 98 -12.00 -17.51 9.23
C ASP A 98 -11.06 -16.34 8.96
N ALA A 99 -9.74 -16.54 9.06
CA ALA A 99 -8.74 -15.52 8.75
C ALA A 99 -8.82 -15.08 7.29
N HIS A 100 -8.97 -16.03 6.36
CA HIS A 100 -9.18 -15.73 4.95
C HIS A 100 -10.47 -14.94 4.71
N ALA A 101 -11.57 -15.31 5.37
CA ALA A 101 -12.84 -14.57 5.28
C ALA A 101 -12.70 -13.15 5.84
N LEU A 102 -12.03 -13.00 6.98
CA LEU A 102 -11.81 -11.71 7.64
C LEU A 102 -10.98 -10.75 6.77
N VAL A 103 -9.93 -11.25 6.11
CA VAL A 103 -9.15 -10.46 5.14
C VAL A 103 -10.03 -9.98 3.99
N GLN A 104 -10.91 -10.84 3.45
CA GLN A 104 -11.82 -10.44 2.37
C GLN A 104 -12.87 -9.43 2.82
N GLU A 105 -13.37 -9.54 4.05
CA GLU A 105 -14.27 -8.54 4.60
C GLU A 105 -13.59 -7.18 4.73
N VAL A 106 -12.36 -7.14 5.26
CA VAL A 106 -11.57 -5.90 5.33
C VAL A 106 -11.32 -5.31 3.94
N MET A 107 -10.95 -6.15 2.96
CA MET A 107 -10.80 -5.71 1.57
C MET A 107 -12.08 -5.06 1.03
N ARG A 108 -13.23 -5.72 1.23
CA ARG A 108 -14.53 -5.23 0.76
C ARG A 108 -14.91 -3.90 1.42
N ASP A 109 -14.76 -3.79 2.74
CA ASP A 109 -15.07 -2.56 3.48
C ASP A 109 -14.13 -1.41 3.08
N ARG A 110 -12.90 -1.73 2.67
CA ARG A 110 -11.98 -0.76 2.07
C ARG A 110 -12.32 -0.40 0.63
N GLY A 111 -13.21 -1.12 -0.06
CA GLY A 111 -13.61 -0.83 -1.45
C GLY A 111 -12.90 -1.67 -2.52
N TYR A 112 -12.18 -2.73 -2.15
CA TYR A 112 -11.62 -3.68 -3.10
C TYR A 112 -12.69 -4.68 -3.60
N PRO A 113 -12.73 -5.00 -4.90
CA PRO A 113 -13.52 -6.12 -5.41
C PRO A 113 -13.01 -7.44 -4.82
N VAL A 114 -13.93 -8.29 -4.33
CA VAL A 114 -13.59 -9.60 -3.74
C VAL A 114 -14.34 -10.76 -4.37
N GLU A 115 -15.16 -10.47 -5.37
CA GLU A 115 -15.93 -11.44 -6.14
C GLU A 115 -15.11 -11.98 -7.34
N GLU A 116 -14.02 -11.29 -7.68
CA GLU A 116 -13.09 -11.69 -8.74
C GLU A 116 -12.25 -12.91 -8.35
N ASP A 117 -11.61 -13.55 -9.33
CA ASP A 117 -10.68 -14.64 -9.06
C ASP A 117 -9.50 -14.19 -8.18
N PHE A 118 -8.91 -15.15 -7.48
CA PHE A 118 -7.87 -14.88 -6.51
C PHE A 118 -6.64 -14.18 -7.11
N GLU A 119 -6.21 -14.61 -8.30
CA GLU A 119 -5.00 -14.07 -8.93
C GLU A 119 -5.20 -12.63 -9.38
N GLN A 120 -6.36 -12.32 -9.94
CA GLN A 120 -6.75 -10.95 -10.29
C GLN A 120 -6.75 -10.04 -9.04
N ARG A 121 -7.34 -10.51 -7.95
CA ARG A 121 -7.38 -9.76 -6.69
C ARG A 121 -5.99 -9.57 -6.06
N ALA A 122 -5.15 -10.61 -6.11
CA ALA A 122 -3.76 -10.52 -5.68
C ALA A 122 -2.96 -9.54 -6.57
N ALA A 123 -3.21 -9.53 -7.88
CA ALA A 123 -2.59 -8.59 -8.80
C ALA A 123 -3.01 -7.14 -8.49
N ASP A 124 -4.29 -6.90 -8.20
CA ASP A 124 -4.78 -5.55 -7.93
C ASP A 124 -4.38 -5.07 -6.53
N ILE A 125 -4.42 -5.92 -5.51
CA ILE A 125 -3.95 -5.53 -4.17
C ILE A 125 -2.44 -5.23 -4.15
N SER A 126 -1.65 -5.82 -5.06
CA SER A 126 -0.21 -5.54 -5.16
C SER A 126 0.12 -4.08 -5.49
N VAL A 127 -0.85 -3.30 -5.99
CA VAL A 127 -0.67 -1.87 -6.31
C VAL A 127 -0.48 -1.05 -5.04
N GLU A 128 -1.31 -1.27 -4.02
CA GLU A 128 -1.16 -0.60 -2.73
C GLU A 128 -0.34 -1.45 -1.74
N HIS A 129 -0.37 -2.76 -1.84
CA HIS A 129 0.21 -3.66 -0.84
C HIS A 129 1.31 -4.58 -1.42
N PRO A 130 2.33 -4.03 -2.12
CA PRO A 130 3.33 -4.81 -2.88
C PRO A 130 4.23 -5.68 -1.99
N ASN A 131 4.42 -5.30 -0.73
CA ASN A 131 5.32 -6.02 0.19
C ASN A 131 4.66 -7.23 0.84
N VAL A 132 3.33 -7.30 0.85
CA VAL A 132 2.56 -8.36 1.54
C VAL A 132 1.75 -9.23 0.59
N VAL A 133 1.65 -8.87 -0.70
CA VAL A 133 0.94 -9.68 -1.70
C VAL A 133 1.49 -11.11 -1.80
N GLU A 134 2.80 -11.31 -1.69
CA GLU A 134 3.39 -12.66 -1.69
C GLU A 134 2.95 -13.48 -0.47
N ASN A 135 2.78 -12.84 0.70
CA ASN A 135 2.19 -13.49 1.86
C ASN A 135 0.75 -13.90 1.54
N TYR A 136 -0.04 -13.01 0.92
CA TYR A 136 -1.42 -13.34 0.55
C TYR A 136 -1.51 -14.55 -0.39
N ARG A 137 -0.66 -14.62 -1.42
CA ARG A 137 -0.54 -15.77 -2.33
C ARG A 137 -0.16 -17.05 -1.59
N ALA A 138 0.86 -17.01 -0.74
CA ALA A 138 1.28 -18.16 0.05
C ALA A 138 0.19 -18.64 1.01
N ALA A 139 -0.47 -17.71 1.71
CA ALA A 139 -1.58 -18.01 2.62
C ALA A 139 -2.72 -18.69 1.88
N HIS A 140 -3.12 -18.16 0.73
CA HIS A 140 -4.20 -18.70 -0.08
C HIS A 140 -3.89 -20.11 -0.59
N GLN A 141 -2.67 -20.33 -1.12
CA GLN A 141 -2.23 -21.65 -1.56
C GLN A 141 -2.32 -22.68 -0.44
N ILE A 142 -1.82 -22.36 0.76
CA ILE A 142 -1.93 -23.28 1.90
C ILE A 142 -3.40 -23.49 2.28
N SER A 143 -4.21 -22.43 2.36
CA SER A 143 -5.62 -22.51 2.74
C SER A 143 -6.45 -23.35 1.76
N SER A 144 -6.15 -23.26 0.46
CA SER A 144 -6.85 -24.04 -0.57
C SER A 144 -6.47 -25.51 -0.51
N HIS A 145 -5.20 -25.84 -0.25
CA HIS A 145 -4.77 -27.21 0.03
C HIS A 145 -5.38 -27.76 1.34
N ALA A 146 -5.48 -26.93 2.38
CA ALA A 146 -6.07 -27.31 3.67
C ALA A 146 -7.54 -27.71 3.57
N ARG A 147 -8.34 -27.00 2.77
CA ARG A 147 -9.75 -27.34 2.51
C ARG A 147 -9.93 -28.73 1.90
N ASN A 148 -8.90 -29.22 1.21
CA ASN A 148 -8.87 -30.57 0.63
C ASN A 148 -8.22 -31.61 1.57
N GLY A 149 -8.01 -31.28 2.85
CA GLY A 149 -7.38 -32.15 3.86
C GLY A 149 -5.87 -32.31 3.71
N GLY A 150 -5.22 -31.51 2.85
CA GLY A 150 -3.83 -31.72 2.44
C GLY A 150 -2.77 -30.88 3.17
N ALA A 151 -3.12 -30.16 4.24
CA ALA A 151 -2.20 -29.26 4.94
C ALA A 151 -1.91 -29.74 6.37
N SER A 152 -0.65 -29.71 6.77
CA SER A 152 -0.22 -29.95 8.15
C SER A 152 -0.54 -28.75 9.05
N THR A 153 -0.65 -28.97 10.36
CA THR A 153 -0.87 -27.88 11.33
C THR A 153 0.21 -26.81 11.27
N GLU A 154 1.45 -27.17 10.96
CA GLU A 154 2.53 -26.21 10.78
C GLU A 154 2.34 -25.34 9.53
N GLN A 155 1.87 -25.92 8.42
CA GLN A 155 1.49 -25.14 7.24
C GLN A 155 0.31 -24.20 7.56
N LEU A 156 -0.69 -24.67 8.30
CA LEU A 156 -1.81 -23.83 8.74
C LEU A 156 -1.33 -22.66 9.60
N ARG A 157 -0.36 -22.89 10.50
CA ARG A 157 0.27 -21.84 11.30
C ARG A 157 0.98 -20.82 10.43
N GLN A 158 1.70 -21.25 9.39
CA GLN A 158 2.32 -20.35 8.40
C GLN A 158 1.26 -19.54 7.63
N SER A 159 0.17 -20.17 7.21
CA SER A 159 -0.96 -19.48 6.55
C SER A 159 -1.55 -18.36 7.43
N MET A 160 -1.72 -18.61 8.74
CA MET A 160 -2.15 -17.59 9.70
C MET A 160 -1.19 -16.40 9.76
N VAL A 161 0.13 -16.65 9.78
CA VAL A 161 1.15 -15.58 9.77
C VAL A 161 1.09 -14.78 8.48
N HIS A 162 0.90 -15.45 7.35
CA HIS A 162 0.83 -14.79 6.07
C HIS A 162 -0.45 -13.95 5.90
N PHE A 163 -1.62 -14.44 6.34
CA PHE A 163 -2.83 -13.64 6.40
C PHE A 163 -2.71 -12.47 7.38
N ARG A 164 -2.03 -12.65 8.53
CA ARG A 164 -1.76 -11.58 9.50
C ARG A 164 -1.02 -10.42 8.86
N ALA A 165 0.03 -10.72 8.10
CA ALA A 165 0.85 -9.70 7.47
C ALA A 165 0.04 -8.80 6.52
N LEU A 166 -0.84 -9.39 5.72
CA LEU A 166 -1.74 -8.63 4.85
C LEU A 166 -2.81 -7.89 5.66
N PHE A 167 -3.40 -8.54 6.66
CA PHE A 167 -4.44 -7.94 7.50
C PHE A 167 -3.93 -6.69 8.20
N ASP A 168 -2.74 -6.72 8.80
CA ASP A 168 -2.15 -5.56 9.48
C ASP A 168 -1.86 -4.40 8.53
N ASP A 169 -1.37 -4.71 7.32
CA ASP A 169 -1.10 -3.70 6.29
C ASP A 169 -2.41 -3.03 5.79
N LEU A 170 -3.48 -3.81 5.66
CA LEU A 170 -4.82 -3.32 5.33
C LEU A 170 -5.42 -2.43 6.43
N LEU A 171 -5.12 -2.68 7.71
CA LEU A 171 -5.57 -1.82 8.81
C LEU A 171 -4.73 -0.55 8.96
N SER A 172 -3.42 -0.60 8.63
CA SER A 172 -2.46 0.49 8.93
C SER A 172 -2.47 1.61 7.88
N ARG A 173 -2.64 1.32 6.60
CA ARG A 173 -2.56 2.31 5.50
C ARG A 173 -3.68 3.36 5.48
N GLY A 174 -4.57 3.37 6.47
CA GLY A 174 -5.54 4.45 6.63
C GLY A 174 -5.02 5.68 7.35
N ASP A 175 -3.88 5.56 8.05
CA ASP A 175 -3.35 6.65 8.89
C ASP A 175 -2.37 7.57 8.16
N GLU A 176 -1.59 7.04 7.21
CA GLU A 176 -0.52 7.78 6.53
C GLU A 176 -1.03 8.94 5.67
N HIS A 177 -2.23 8.79 5.07
CA HIS A 177 -2.86 9.85 4.30
C HIS A 177 -3.52 10.91 5.20
N GLN A 178 -4.10 10.52 6.35
CA GLN A 178 -4.73 11.48 7.28
C GLN A 178 -3.72 12.29 8.09
N THR A 179 -2.58 11.72 8.46
CA THR A 179 -1.51 12.48 9.15
C THR A 179 -0.85 13.49 8.22
N SER A 180 -0.64 13.15 6.96
CA SER A 180 -0.06 14.06 5.95
C SER A 180 -0.98 15.27 5.68
N ASP A 181 -2.30 15.06 5.56
CA ASP A 181 -3.28 16.14 5.37
C ASP A 181 -3.47 17.01 6.62
N ARG A 182 -3.34 16.44 7.82
CA ARG A 182 -3.43 17.20 9.09
C ARG A 182 -2.18 18.03 9.33
N GLN A 183 -1.00 17.50 9.03
CA GLN A 183 0.28 18.18 9.21
C GLN A 183 0.45 19.36 8.24
N THR A 184 0.02 19.21 6.98
CA THR A 184 0.00 20.32 6.01
C THR A 184 -1.00 21.41 6.39
N ARG A 185 -2.15 21.06 6.98
CA ARG A 185 -3.14 22.03 7.46
C ARG A 185 -2.64 22.82 8.69
N ASP A 186 -2.03 22.13 9.66
CA ASP A 186 -1.47 22.78 10.85
C ASP A 186 -0.29 23.71 10.50
N GLU A 187 0.57 23.35 9.53
CA GLU A 187 1.63 24.25 9.02
C GLU A 187 1.06 25.48 8.30
N SER A 188 -0.04 25.32 7.56
CA SER A 188 -0.71 26.42 6.85
C SER A 188 -1.38 27.41 7.81
N ASP A 189 -1.98 26.91 8.89
CA ASP A 189 -2.62 27.72 9.93
C ASP A 189 -1.58 28.43 10.82
N GLN A 190 -0.42 27.82 11.04
CA GLN A 190 0.69 28.42 11.80
C GLN A 190 1.44 29.51 11.01
N ALA A 191 1.54 29.36 9.68
CA ALA A 191 2.10 30.39 8.79
C ALA A 191 1.17 31.60 8.57
N SER A 192 -0.10 31.50 8.94
CA SER A 192 -1.10 32.57 8.78
C SER A 192 -1.29 33.46 10.03
N GLN A 193 -0.52 33.22 11.11
CA GLN A 193 -0.59 34.03 12.33
C GLN A 193 0.42 35.19 12.24
N PRO A 194 -0.02 36.45 12.05
CA PRO A 194 0.91 37.57 12.00
C PRO A 194 1.50 37.81 13.39
N ASP A 195 2.82 37.95 13.44
CA ASP A 195 3.63 38.34 14.59
C ASP A 195 2.92 39.42 15.42
N ARG A 196 2.54 39.07 16.67
CA ARG A 196 2.10 40.06 17.65
C ARG A 196 3.34 40.83 18.14
N PRO A 197 3.45 42.15 17.90
CA PRO A 197 4.60 42.89 18.41
C PRO A 197 4.55 42.99 19.95
N GLY A 198 5.73 42.94 20.55
CA GLY A 198 5.97 42.74 21.97
C GLY A 198 5.20 43.70 22.89
N GLN A 199 4.66 43.13 23.96
CA GLN A 199 4.16 43.90 25.09
C GLN A 199 5.36 44.53 25.82
N ALA A 200 5.36 45.86 25.85
CA ALA A 200 6.26 46.67 26.63
C ALA A 200 6.13 46.33 28.12
N THR A 201 7.21 45.87 28.73
CA THR A 201 7.36 45.86 30.19
C THR A 201 7.61 47.30 30.65
N VAL A 202 6.53 47.97 31.06
CA VAL A 202 6.60 49.15 31.94
C VAL A 202 6.44 48.64 33.37
N ALA A 203 7.52 48.69 34.16
CA ALA A 203 7.44 48.58 35.61
C ALA A 203 8.28 49.69 36.24
N ASP A 204 7.54 50.52 36.95
CA ASP A 204 7.89 51.75 37.62
C ASP A 204 8.73 51.52 38.91
N GLN A 205 9.40 52.59 39.31
CA GLN A 205 10.10 52.93 40.55
C GLN A 205 10.10 51.95 41.74
N THR A 206 11.24 51.92 42.48
CA THR A 206 11.31 52.19 43.95
C THR A 206 12.73 51.98 44.55
N ILE A 207 13.34 53.10 44.99
CA ILE A 207 14.18 53.31 46.21
C ILE A 207 15.66 52.82 46.28
N ARG A 208 16.61 53.77 46.42
CA ARG A 208 17.52 54.03 47.58
C ARG A 208 18.56 55.11 47.21
N ARG A 209 18.45 56.35 47.74
CA ARG A 209 19.22 56.90 48.89
C ARG A 209 20.75 56.82 48.75
N GLY A 210 21.38 57.98 48.67
CA GLY A 210 22.82 58.22 48.79
C GLY A 210 23.15 59.65 48.38
#